data_AF-A0AAV1QAL3-F1
#
_entry.id   AF-A0AAV1QAL3-F1
#
_cell.length_a   1.000
_cell.length_b   1.000
_cell.length_c   1.000
_cell.angle_alpha   90.00
_cell.angle_beta   90.00
_cell.angle_gamma   90.00
#
_symmetry.space_group_name_H-M   'P 1'
#
loop_
_entity.id
_entity.type
_entity.pdbx_description
1 polymer ?
#
loop_
_entity_poly.entity_id
_entity_poly.type
_entity_poly.pdbx_seq_one_letter_code
_entity_poly.pdbx_strand_id
1 'polypeptide(L)'
;MSLICFLALGIIAPNVDVLYDDKYDTGHLWMKNGSLPACSSTSPPSPSSCEVCLQQEVYAVCRDLMQDADLRMEAAGQPITIKKSKCPWLLGDATVQSATEYPLSTIQRTDSAGTNPGTWEWWQIFIPILFLLLFVFMVFYIRKKRSNKTDTSYWCVGEEKLFLQSKLALRNHRQRERALAPRCFGLKVRTMLAELWRV
;
A
#
# COMPACT_ATOMS: atom_id res chain seq x y z
N MET A 1 35.14 -16.73 13.36
CA MET A 1 33.71 -16.91 13.72
C MET A 1 33.21 -15.56 14.17
N SER A 2 32.39 -14.90 13.35
CA SER A 2 31.93 -13.53 13.65
C SER A 2 30.43 -13.55 13.96
N LEU A 3 30.08 -13.00 15.12
CA LEU A 3 28.69 -12.71 15.47
C LEU A 3 28.30 -11.37 14.87
N ILE A 4 27.14 -11.33 14.24
CA ILE A 4 26.52 -10.11 13.72
C ILE A 4 25.20 -9.93 14.44
N CYS A 5 24.99 -8.75 15.01
CA CYS A 5 23.82 -8.47 15.82
C CYS A 5 23.01 -7.31 15.28
N PHE A 6 21.70 -7.43 15.46
CA PHE A 6 20.72 -6.47 15.02
C PHE A 6 19.80 -6.14 16.18
N LEU A 7 19.50 -4.86 16.32
CA LEU A 7 18.52 -4.33 17.25
C LEU A 7 17.19 -4.15 16.50
N ALA A 8 16.12 -4.70 17.06
CA ALA A 8 14.78 -4.48 16.57
C ALA A 8 14.19 -3.19 17.15
N LEU A 9 13.63 -2.36 16.28
CA LEU A 9 13.13 -1.04 16.62
C LEU A 9 11.60 -1.02 16.56
N GLY A 10 11.01 -0.24 17.47
CA GLY A 10 9.57 0.02 17.49
C GLY A 10 8.81 -0.76 18.56
N ILE A 11 7.59 -0.31 18.83
CA ILE A 11 6.76 -0.80 19.93
C ILE A 11 6.29 -2.24 19.76
N ILE A 12 6.27 -2.75 18.52
CA ILE A 12 5.85 -4.11 18.19
C ILE A 12 7.00 -5.13 18.26
N ALA A 13 8.25 -4.68 18.42
CA ALA A 13 9.42 -5.56 18.44
C ALA A 13 9.36 -6.69 19.49
N PRO A 14 8.86 -6.48 20.73
CA PRO A 14 8.67 -7.57 21.71
C PRO A 14 7.74 -8.68 21.25
N ASN A 15 6.88 -8.40 20.27
CA ASN A 15 5.95 -9.35 19.68
C ASN A 15 6.50 -9.98 18.40
N VAL A 16 7.79 -9.88 18.12
CA VAL A 16 8.41 -10.59 16.98
C VAL A 16 8.06 -12.07 17.04
N ASP A 17 7.71 -12.63 15.89
CA ASP A 17 7.34 -14.03 15.73
C ASP A 17 8.28 -14.78 14.78
N VAL A 18 8.93 -14.06 13.86
CA VAL A 18 9.79 -14.67 12.84
C VAL A 18 10.93 -13.74 12.40
N LEU A 19 12.06 -14.35 12.06
CA LEU A 19 13.22 -13.73 11.42
C LEU A 19 13.63 -14.61 10.23
N TYR A 20 13.85 -14.02 9.07
CA TYR A 20 14.20 -14.73 7.84
C TYR A 20 15.08 -13.87 6.92
N ASP A 21 15.70 -14.49 5.93
CA ASP A 21 16.45 -13.79 4.87
C ASP A 21 15.59 -13.71 3.60
N ASP A 22 15.24 -12.49 3.18
CA ASP A 22 14.34 -12.20 2.06
C ASP A 22 14.92 -12.65 0.70
N LYS A 23 16.25 -12.78 0.60
CA LYS A 23 16.91 -13.11 -0.67
C LYS A 23 17.11 -14.60 -0.90
N TYR A 24 17.41 -15.35 0.14
CA TYR A 24 17.97 -16.70 -0.01
C TYR A 24 17.13 -17.80 0.66
N ASP A 25 16.19 -17.47 1.54
CA ASP A 25 15.65 -18.48 2.43
C ASP A 25 14.32 -19.11 1.95
N THR A 26 14.35 -20.43 1.88
CA THR A 26 13.18 -21.31 1.74
C THR A 26 12.52 -21.63 3.09
N GLY A 27 13.00 -21.01 4.18
CA GLY A 27 12.52 -21.17 5.56
C GLY A 27 12.78 -19.94 6.45
N HIS A 28 12.55 -20.10 7.76
CA HIS A 28 12.77 -19.05 8.76
C HIS A 28 14.07 -19.31 9.52
N LEU A 29 14.96 -18.31 9.58
CA LEU A 29 16.22 -18.34 10.34
C LEU A 29 15.99 -18.46 11.84
N TRP A 30 14.87 -17.91 12.31
CA TRP A 30 14.37 -18.08 13.66
C TRP A 30 12.86 -17.94 13.67
N MET A 31 12.19 -18.73 14.52
CA MET A 31 10.76 -18.66 14.75
C MET A 31 10.48 -18.75 16.24
N LYS A 32 9.56 -17.91 16.71
CA LYS A 32 9.21 -17.83 18.11
C LYS A 32 8.55 -19.11 18.60
N ASN A 33 9.09 -19.63 19.70
CA ASN A 33 8.53 -20.78 20.41
C ASN A 33 8.18 -20.37 21.84
N GLY A 34 7.07 -19.63 22.00
CA GLY A 34 6.62 -19.11 23.29
C GLY A 34 7.08 -17.68 23.57
N SER A 35 7.51 -17.40 24.80
CA SER A 35 8.03 -16.08 25.17
C SER A 35 9.49 -15.92 24.77
N LEU A 36 9.90 -14.69 24.44
CA LEU A 36 11.30 -14.40 24.12
C LEU A 36 12.20 -14.70 25.33
N PRO A 37 13.25 -15.52 25.17
CA PRO A 37 14.20 -15.79 26.24
C PRO A 37 15.03 -14.53 26.55
N ALA A 38 15.52 -14.44 27.78
CA ALA A 38 16.44 -13.36 28.14
C ALA A 38 17.79 -13.56 27.44
N CYS A 39 18.40 -12.51 26.89
CA CYS A 39 19.70 -12.64 26.20
C CYS A 39 20.80 -13.25 27.09
N SER A 40 20.78 -12.96 28.39
CA SER A 40 21.69 -13.56 29.38
C SER A 40 21.51 -15.07 29.59
N SER A 41 20.40 -15.64 29.14
CA SER A 41 20.09 -17.07 29.20
C SER A 41 20.22 -17.77 27.84
N THR A 42 20.46 -17.01 26.77
CA THR A 42 20.59 -17.53 25.40
C THR A 42 22.05 -17.83 25.09
N SER A 43 22.35 -19.03 24.63
CA SER A 43 23.67 -19.39 24.12
C SER A 43 23.89 -18.81 22.71
N PRO A 44 25.15 -18.58 22.28
CA PRO A 44 25.44 -18.18 20.92
C PRO A 44 24.82 -19.14 19.89
N PRO A 45 24.24 -18.62 18.79
CA PRO A 45 23.61 -19.45 17.77
C PRO A 45 24.61 -20.35 17.05
N SER A 46 24.10 -21.40 16.43
CA SER A 46 24.88 -22.28 15.54
C SER A 46 25.31 -21.51 14.27
N PRO A 47 26.36 -21.96 13.55
CA PRO A 47 26.74 -21.36 12.27
C PRO A 47 25.55 -21.29 11.31
N SER A 48 25.46 -20.22 10.52
CA SER A 48 24.36 -19.96 9.57
C SER A 48 22.95 -19.93 10.20
N SER A 49 22.86 -19.70 11.51
CA SER A 49 21.58 -19.55 12.22
C SER A 49 21.54 -18.26 13.03
N CYS A 50 20.32 -17.88 13.40
CA CYS A 50 20.05 -16.72 14.23
C CYS A 50 19.25 -17.12 15.47
N GLU A 51 19.45 -16.38 16.54
CA GLU A 51 18.66 -16.45 17.76
C GLU A 51 18.12 -15.06 18.09
N VAL A 52 16.88 -15.01 18.58
CA VAL A 52 16.26 -13.76 19.00
C VAL A 52 16.00 -13.81 20.50
N CYS A 53 16.45 -12.77 21.19
CA CYS A 53 16.37 -12.67 22.64
C CYS A 53 15.92 -11.28 23.09
N LEU A 54 15.39 -11.21 24.30
CA LEU A 54 14.95 -9.96 24.93
C LEU A 54 15.92 -9.58 26.06
N GLN A 55 16.31 -8.32 26.11
CA GLN A 55 16.95 -7.74 27.28
C GLN A 55 16.19 -6.48 27.70
N GLN A 56 16.74 -5.30 27.41
CA GLN A 56 15.98 -4.04 27.45
C GLN A 56 15.19 -3.83 26.15
N GLU A 57 15.75 -4.34 25.06
CA GLU A 57 15.20 -4.31 23.71
C GLU A 57 15.34 -5.70 23.09
N VAL A 58 14.76 -5.91 21.92
CA VAL A 58 14.84 -7.18 21.20
C VAL A 58 16.05 -7.20 20.29
N TYR A 59 16.86 -8.24 20.43
CA TYR A 59 18.08 -8.45 19.65
C TYR A 59 17.95 -9.70 18.81
N ALA A 60 18.34 -9.61 17.54
CA ALA A 60 18.65 -10.76 16.71
C ALA A 60 20.17 -10.93 16.65
N VAL A 61 20.64 -12.09 17.09
CA VAL A 61 22.05 -12.48 17.07
C VAL A 61 22.20 -13.56 16.01
N CYS A 62 23.08 -13.35 15.04
CA CYS A 62 23.35 -14.32 13.99
C CYS A 62 24.83 -14.67 13.93
N ARG A 63 25.15 -15.93 13.63
CA ARG A 63 26.53 -16.40 13.46
C ARG A 63 26.80 -16.75 12.01
N ASP A 64 27.91 -16.22 11.49
CA ASP A 64 28.44 -16.53 10.15
C ASP A 64 27.36 -16.36 9.05
N LEU A 65 26.60 -15.26 9.15
CA LEU A 65 25.60 -14.89 8.14
C LEU A 65 26.29 -14.62 6.79
N MET A 66 25.67 -15.03 5.68
CA MET A 66 26.23 -14.70 4.36
C MET A 66 26.33 -13.19 4.18
N GLN A 67 27.38 -12.73 3.49
CA GLN A 67 27.75 -11.32 3.40
C GLN A 67 26.65 -10.42 2.81
N ASP A 68 25.71 -11.02 2.04
CA ASP A 68 24.65 -10.34 1.30
C ASP A 68 23.22 -10.64 1.81
N ALA A 69 23.08 -11.30 2.97
CA ALA A 69 21.79 -11.67 3.54
C ALA A 69 20.93 -10.43 3.86
N ASP A 70 19.67 -10.44 3.41
CA ASP A 70 18.69 -9.37 3.64
C ASP A 70 17.72 -9.78 4.75
N LEU A 71 18.14 -9.57 5.99
CA LEU A 71 17.38 -9.99 7.15
C LEU A 71 16.10 -9.16 7.31
N ARG A 72 14.99 -9.87 7.52
CA ARG A 72 13.69 -9.30 7.86
C ARG A 72 13.11 -9.95 9.09
N MET A 73 12.46 -9.12 9.89
CA MET A 73 11.83 -9.52 11.13
C MET A 73 10.36 -9.11 11.07
N GLU A 74 9.47 -9.98 11.55
CA GLU A 74 8.03 -9.70 11.56
C GLU A 74 7.37 -10.05 12.89
N ALA A 75 6.32 -9.30 13.23
CA ALA A 75 5.39 -9.57 14.32
C ALA A 75 3.98 -9.62 13.75
N ALA A 76 3.31 -10.77 13.86
CA ALA A 76 1.96 -10.99 13.31
C ALA A 76 1.83 -10.56 11.82
N GLY A 77 2.86 -10.80 11.01
CA GLY A 77 2.92 -10.43 9.59
C GLY A 77 3.16 -8.94 9.32
N GLN A 78 3.49 -8.14 10.35
CA GLN A 78 3.94 -6.77 10.18
C GLN A 78 5.46 -6.67 10.25
N PRO A 79 6.10 -5.96 9.32
CA PRO A 79 7.55 -5.83 9.30
C PRO A 79 8.04 -4.98 10.48
N ILE A 80 9.11 -5.46 11.12
CA ILE A 80 9.84 -4.76 12.17
C ILE A 80 11.15 -4.23 11.58
N THR A 81 11.41 -2.95 11.80
CA THR A 81 12.68 -2.33 11.41
C THR A 81 13.80 -2.85 12.29
N ILE A 82 14.85 -3.40 11.66
CA ILE A 82 16.06 -3.84 12.36
C ILE A 82 17.27 -3.00 11.95
N LYS A 83 18.22 -2.80 12.87
CA LYS A 83 19.47 -2.06 12.61
C LYS A 83 20.67 -2.81 13.18
N LYS A 84 21.79 -2.82 12.46
CA LYS A 84 23.05 -3.37 12.97
C LYS A 84 23.45 -2.69 14.29
N SER A 85 23.77 -3.49 15.30
CA SER A 85 24.11 -3.04 16.65
C SER A 85 25.23 -3.90 17.24
N LYS A 86 25.71 -3.52 18.43
CA LYS A 86 26.60 -4.37 19.21
C LYS A 86 25.79 -5.55 19.78
N CYS A 87 26.43 -6.71 19.89
CA CYS A 87 25.80 -7.89 20.47
C CYS A 87 25.53 -7.70 21.97
N PRO A 88 24.37 -8.16 22.47
CA PRO A 88 24.12 -8.21 23.90
C PRO A 88 25.00 -9.29 24.56
N TRP A 89 25.14 -9.24 25.88
CA TRP A 89 25.81 -10.31 26.60
C TRP A 89 24.97 -11.59 26.57
N LEU A 90 25.57 -12.65 26.03
CA LEU A 90 24.98 -13.98 25.90
C LEU A 90 25.51 -14.93 26.98
N LEU A 91 24.78 -16.02 27.22
CA LEU A 91 25.23 -17.08 28.12
C LEU A 91 26.48 -17.76 27.54
N GLY A 92 27.61 -17.70 28.25
CA GLY A 92 28.88 -18.32 27.83
C GLY A 92 29.89 -17.39 27.14
N ASP A 93 29.60 -16.09 27.09
CA ASP A 93 30.45 -15.08 26.42
C ASP A 93 31.79 -14.80 27.13
N ALA A 94 32.06 -15.46 28.26
CA ALA A 94 33.33 -15.40 28.99
C ALA A 94 34.54 -15.94 28.21
N THR A 95 34.34 -16.58 27.05
CA THR A 95 35.42 -17.20 26.25
C THR A 95 35.49 -16.75 24.79
N VAL A 96 34.54 -15.95 24.29
CA VAL A 96 34.47 -15.59 22.85
C VAL A 96 34.73 -14.10 22.59
N GLN A 97 35.01 -13.30 23.62
CA GLN A 97 35.43 -11.90 23.44
C GLN A 97 36.95 -11.73 23.15
N SER A 98 37.71 -12.82 22.98
CA SER A 98 39.17 -12.77 22.77
C SER A 98 39.62 -13.05 21.33
N ALA A 99 38.79 -12.73 20.34
CA ALA A 99 39.25 -12.60 18.95
C ALA A 99 38.19 -11.87 18.12
N THR A 100 38.21 -10.55 18.12
CA THR A 100 38.31 -9.71 16.91
C THR A 100 38.26 -8.27 17.41
N GLU A 101 39.42 -7.77 17.81
CA GLU A 101 39.73 -6.35 17.86
C GLU A 101 39.56 -5.84 16.42
N TYR A 102 38.35 -5.41 16.05
CA TYR A 102 38.19 -4.51 14.93
C TYR A 102 38.92 -3.22 15.33
N PRO A 103 39.82 -2.66 14.49
CA PRO A 103 40.46 -1.42 14.83
C PRO A 103 39.36 -0.40 15.09
N LEU A 104 39.42 0.12 16.31
CA LEU A 104 38.75 1.32 16.78
C LEU A 104 38.86 2.38 15.68
N SER A 105 37.86 2.47 14.82
CA SER A 105 37.64 3.67 14.03
C SER A 105 37.26 4.72 15.06
N THR A 106 38.29 5.47 15.48
CA THR A 106 38.21 6.71 16.22
C THR A 106 36.90 7.40 15.88
N ILE A 107 36.02 7.46 16.87
CA ILE A 107 34.85 8.32 16.86
C ILE A 107 35.43 9.75 16.80
N GLN A 108 35.65 10.24 15.58
CA GLN A 108 35.59 11.67 15.36
C GLN A 108 34.15 12.06 15.65
N ARG A 109 33.98 12.56 16.86
CA ARG A 109 32.90 13.45 17.23
C ARG A 109 33.00 14.68 16.32
N THR A 110 32.42 14.58 15.13
CA THR A 110 31.98 15.76 14.38
C THR A 110 30.66 16.19 15.00
N ASP A 111 30.77 16.89 16.12
CA ASP A 111 29.75 17.86 16.48
C ASP A 111 29.82 18.95 15.38
N SER A 112 28.72 19.10 14.63
CA SER A 112 28.43 20.17 13.66
C SER A 112 29.02 20.05 12.25
N ALA A 113 28.15 19.68 11.29
CA ALA A 113 27.75 20.53 10.14
C ALA A 113 27.34 19.70 8.91
N GLY A 114 26.03 19.68 8.62
CA GLY A 114 25.54 19.62 7.23
C GLY A 114 25.38 18.25 6.56
N THR A 115 24.48 17.39 7.04
CA THR A 115 23.78 16.45 6.14
C THR A 115 22.32 16.88 6.06
N ASN A 116 21.96 17.41 4.89
CA ASN A 116 20.63 17.89 4.56
C ASN A 116 19.55 16.89 5.00
N PRO A 117 18.57 17.29 5.82
CA PRO A 117 17.35 16.53 5.97
C PRO A 117 16.51 16.74 4.71
N GLY A 118 16.05 15.66 4.08
CA GLY A 118 14.77 15.74 3.38
C GLY A 118 14.77 15.56 1.87
N THR A 119 14.98 14.32 1.41
CA THR A 119 14.55 13.93 0.05
C THR A 119 13.73 12.64 -0.01
N TRP A 120 13.62 11.85 1.06
CA TRP A 120 12.91 10.57 1.01
C TRP A 120 11.56 10.53 1.75
N GLU A 121 11.28 11.44 2.69
CA GLU A 121 9.94 11.55 3.33
C GLU A 121 8.91 12.32 2.49
N TRP A 122 9.35 13.13 1.52
CA TRP A 122 8.43 13.95 0.72
C TRP A 122 7.50 13.14 -0.20
N TRP A 123 7.86 11.91 -0.56
CA TRP A 123 7.03 11.05 -1.42
C TRP A 123 5.66 10.76 -0.81
N GLN A 124 5.56 10.65 0.52
CA GLN A 124 4.29 10.44 1.21
C GLN A 124 3.32 11.62 1.06
N ILE A 125 3.83 12.85 0.88
CA ILE A 125 3.01 14.05 0.69
C ILE A 125 2.74 14.31 -0.80
N PHE A 126 3.70 14.02 -1.68
CA PHE A 126 3.52 14.24 -3.11
C PHE A 126 2.52 13.27 -3.76
N ILE A 127 2.42 12.03 -3.28
CA ILE A 127 1.46 11.05 -3.80
C ILE A 127 -0.01 11.52 -3.69
N PRO A 128 -0.52 11.94 -2.52
CA PRO A 128 -1.92 12.38 -2.41
C PRO A 128 -2.19 13.69 -3.16
N ILE A 129 -1.23 14.62 -3.19
CA ILE A 129 -1.37 15.88 -3.94
C ILE A 129 -1.44 15.62 -5.45
N LEU A 130 -0.55 14.77 -5.97
CA LEU A 130 -0.55 14.36 -7.38
C LEU A 130 -1.88 13.68 -7.75
N PHE A 131 -2.39 12.79 -6.90
CA PHE A 131 -3.65 12.10 -7.13
C PHE A 131 -4.84 13.06 -7.16
N LEU A 132 -4.86 14.07 -6.27
CA LEU A 132 -5.90 15.09 -6.22
C LEU A 132 -5.88 15.98 -7.47
N LEU A 133 -4.68 16.37 -7.95
CA LEU A 133 -4.54 17.12 -9.20
C LEU A 133 -5.01 16.32 -10.42
N LEU A 134 -4.65 15.03 -10.50
CA LEU A 134 -5.13 14.14 -11.57
C LEU A 134 -6.66 14.01 -11.55
N PHE A 135 -7.27 13.88 -10.37
CA PHE A 135 -8.72 13.80 -10.24
C PHE A 135 -9.41 15.08 -10.74
N VAL A 136 -8.93 16.26 -10.33
CA VAL A 136 -9.46 17.56 -10.82
C VAL A 136 -9.30 17.68 -12.33
N PHE A 137 -8.14 17.31 -12.87
CA PHE A 137 -7.89 17.33 -14.30
C PHE A 137 -8.83 16.39 -15.05
N MET A 138 -9.08 15.19 -14.52
CA MET A 138 -10.00 14.20 -15.11
C MET A 138 -11.44 14.73 -15.14
N VAL A 139 -11.92 15.35 -14.06
CA VAL A 139 -13.24 16.00 -14.02
C VAL A 139 -13.33 17.14 -15.04
N PHE A 140 -12.30 17.97 -15.13
CA PHE A 140 -12.27 19.08 -16.10
C PHE A 140 -12.21 18.56 -17.54
N TYR A 141 -11.45 17.50 -17.78
CA TYR A 141 -11.37 16.84 -19.08
C TYR A 141 -12.73 16.25 -19.48
N ILE A 142 -13.44 15.58 -18.57
CA ILE A 142 -14.81 15.11 -18.83
C ILE A 142 -15.75 16.28 -19.14
N ARG A 143 -15.68 17.37 -18.35
CA ARG A 143 -16.54 18.55 -18.56
C ARG A 143 -16.25 19.22 -19.91
N LYS A 144 -14.99 19.39 -20.27
CA LYS A 144 -14.56 19.94 -21.56
C LYS A 144 -14.95 19.03 -22.72
N LYS A 145 -14.80 17.71 -22.56
CA LYS A 145 -15.25 16.72 -23.55
C LYS A 145 -16.76 16.73 -23.74
N ARG A 146 -17.55 17.03 -22.70
CA ARG A 146 -19.01 17.25 -22.83
C ARG A 146 -19.32 18.57 -23.52
N SER A 147 -18.58 19.64 -23.23
CA SER A 147 -18.77 20.95 -23.88
C SER A 147 -18.44 20.92 -25.37
N ASN A 148 -17.48 20.11 -25.81
CA ASN A 148 -17.17 19.95 -27.23
C ASN A 148 -18.19 19.08 -27.99
N LYS A 149 -19.19 18.50 -27.33
CA LYS A 149 -20.24 17.69 -27.97
C LYS A 149 -21.55 18.44 -28.19
N THR A 150 -21.62 19.74 -27.88
CA THR A 150 -22.87 20.52 -27.95
C THR A 150 -23.12 21.28 -29.24
N ASP A 151 -22.35 21.07 -30.31
CA ASP A 151 -22.59 21.73 -31.62
C ASP A 151 -22.95 20.77 -32.76
N THR A 152 -23.52 19.60 -32.48
CA THR A 152 -24.00 18.75 -33.60
C THR A 152 -25.22 17.93 -33.21
N SER A 153 -26.40 18.56 -33.27
CA SER A 153 -27.58 18.04 -33.98
C SER A 153 -28.86 18.78 -33.57
N TYR A 154 -29.14 19.91 -34.23
CA TYR A 154 -30.53 20.23 -34.53
C TYR A 154 -30.87 19.49 -35.82
N TRP A 155 -31.56 18.37 -35.72
CA TRP A 155 -32.30 17.80 -36.84
C TRP A 155 -33.78 17.92 -36.52
N CYS A 156 -34.35 19.08 -36.84
CA CYS A 156 -35.76 19.14 -37.23
C CYS A 156 -35.85 18.53 -38.63
N VAL A 157 -36.09 17.22 -38.72
CA VAL A 157 -36.56 16.63 -39.97
C VAL A 157 -38.06 16.88 -40.04
N GLY A 158 -38.40 17.96 -40.75
CA GLY A 158 -39.75 18.23 -41.19
C GLY A 158 -40.26 17.13 -42.13
N GLU A 159 -41.57 16.99 -42.12
CA GLU A 159 -42.39 16.13 -42.96
C GLU A 159 -41.95 16.07 -44.42
N GLU A 160 -42.08 14.89 -45.03
CA GLU A 160 -42.82 14.81 -46.29
C GLU A 160 -43.22 13.36 -46.65
N LYS A 161 -44.40 13.24 -47.27
CA LYS A 161 -45.03 12.09 -47.95
C LYS A 161 -45.87 11.19 -47.03
N LEU A 162 -47.17 11.44 -46.87
CA LEU A 162 -48.18 11.58 -47.92
C LEU A 162 -48.11 10.40 -48.92
N PHE A 163 -48.32 9.18 -48.41
CA PHE A 163 -48.60 8.01 -49.25
C PHE A 163 -49.49 7.00 -48.50
N LEU A 164 -50.74 7.39 -48.25
CA LEU A 164 -51.92 6.51 -48.37
C LEU A 164 -53.18 7.35 -48.22
N GLN A 165 -53.34 8.20 -49.24
CA GLN A 165 -54.63 8.56 -49.80
C GLN A 165 -55.52 7.31 -49.91
N SER A 166 -56.72 7.47 -49.37
CA SER A 166 -57.98 7.00 -49.96
C SER A 166 -58.11 5.52 -50.32
N LYS A 167 -58.72 4.76 -49.40
CA LYS A 167 -60.02 4.13 -49.65
C LYS A 167 -60.64 3.67 -48.32
N LEU A 168 -61.96 3.89 -48.21
CA LEU A 168 -62.88 3.52 -47.12
C LEU A 168 -63.14 4.59 -46.05
N ALA A 169 -63.48 5.78 -46.53
CA ALA A 169 -64.61 6.50 -45.97
C ALA A 169 -65.91 5.73 -46.27
N LEU A 170 -66.45 5.01 -45.28
CA LEU A 170 -67.90 4.80 -45.12
C LEU A 170 -68.20 4.13 -43.78
N ARG A 171 -68.26 4.92 -42.71
CA ARG A 171 -69.43 4.96 -41.81
C ARG A 171 -69.16 5.86 -40.62
N ASN A 172 -70.17 6.69 -40.38
CA ASN A 172 -70.56 7.25 -39.11
C ASN A 172 -69.79 8.46 -38.56
N HIS A 173 -70.49 9.58 -38.74
CA HIS A 173 -70.88 10.50 -37.67
C HIS A 173 -69.74 11.30 -37.04
N ARG A 174 -69.67 12.59 -37.38
CA ARG A 174 -70.17 13.66 -36.50
C ARG A 174 -69.73 13.45 -35.05
N GLN A 175 -68.61 14.03 -34.66
CA GLN A 175 -68.61 15.29 -33.90
C GLN A 175 -67.23 15.56 -33.27
N ARG A 176 -66.93 16.85 -33.21
CA ARG A 176 -65.94 17.52 -32.34
C ARG A 176 -64.50 17.52 -32.80
N GLU A 177 -64.21 18.56 -33.56
CA GLU A 177 -63.10 19.48 -33.26
C GLU A 177 -62.84 19.58 -31.75
N ARG A 178 -61.60 19.29 -31.32
CA ARG A 178 -60.77 20.20 -30.52
C ARG A 178 -59.31 19.90 -30.79
N ALA A 179 -58.58 20.95 -31.17
CA ALA A 179 -57.14 21.01 -31.16
C ALA A 179 -56.56 20.41 -29.88
N LEU A 180 -55.53 19.56 -30.01
CA LEU A 180 -54.53 19.36 -28.98
C LEU A 180 -53.19 19.05 -29.66
N ALA A 181 -52.24 19.91 -29.31
CA ALA A 181 -50.88 19.98 -29.81
C ALA A 181 -50.14 18.62 -29.86
N PRO A 182 -49.11 18.48 -30.72
CA PRO A 182 -48.19 17.35 -30.65
C PRO A 182 -47.58 17.28 -29.24
N ARG A 183 -47.89 16.18 -28.54
CA ARG A 183 -47.22 15.81 -27.28
C ARG A 183 -45.79 15.43 -27.60
N CYS A 184 -44.84 16.32 -27.36
CA CYS A 184 -43.45 15.93 -27.13
C CYS A 184 -43.40 15.10 -25.84
N PHE A 185 -43.40 13.78 -25.95
CA PHE A 185 -43.11 12.92 -24.81
C PHE A 185 -41.64 13.08 -24.45
N GLY A 186 -41.38 13.91 -23.43
CA GLY A 186 -40.10 13.93 -22.74
C GLY A 186 -39.93 12.63 -21.96
N LEU A 187 -39.32 11.63 -22.58
CA LEU A 187 -38.94 10.39 -21.92
C LEU A 187 -37.78 10.69 -20.95
N LYS A 188 -38.11 11.08 -19.73
CA LYS A 188 -37.18 11.25 -18.62
C LYS A 188 -36.86 9.86 -18.06
N VAL A 189 -35.89 9.16 -18.64
CA VAL A 189 -35.34 7.93 -18.06
C VAL A 189 -34.50 8.31 -16.83
N ARG A 190 -35.17 8.40 -15.68
CA ARG A 190 -34.59 8.47 -14.33
C ARG A 190 -35.43 7.60 -13.41
N THR A 191 -35.07 6.34 -13.32
CA THR A 191 -35.45 5.34 -12.29
C THR A 191 -34.73 4.06 -12.73
N MET A 192 -34.16 3.19 -11.91
CA MET A 192 -34.00 3.03 -10.47
C MET A 192 -32.98 1.88 -10.39
N LEU A 193 -31.82 2.08 -9.76
CA LEU A 193 -30.92 1.00 -9.35
C LEU A 193 -30.13 1.47 -8.12
N ALA A 194 -30.88 1.96 -7.14
CA ALA A 194 -30.44 2.24 -5.78
C ALA A 194 -31.34 1.44 -4.83
N GLU A 195 -31.17 0.12 -4.83
CA GLU A 195 -31.71 -0.87 -3.89
C GLU A 195 -30.78 -2.10 -3.94
N LEU A 196 -29.50 -1.88 -3.60
CA LEU A 196 -28.50 -2.94 -3.45
C LEU A 196 -27.53 -2.61 -2.29
N TRP A 197 -28.09 -2.03 -1.24
CA TRP A 197 -27.48 -1.86 0.09
C TRP A 197 -28.50 -2.31 1.15
N ARG A 198 -28.70 -3.62 1.22
CA ARG A 198 -29.23 -4.35 2.38
C ARG A 198 -28.95 -5.84 2.17
N VAL A 199 -27.73 -6.25 2.49
CA VAL A 199 -27.33 -7.41 3.33
C VAL A 199 -25.87 -7.20 3.67
#